data_AF-A0A317CXS2-F1
#
_entry.id   AF-A0A317CXS2-F1
#
_cell.length_a   1.000
_cell.length_b   1.000
_cell.length_c   1.000
_cell.angle_alpha   90.00
_cell.angle_beta   90.00
_cell.angle_gamma   90.00
#
_symmetry.space_group_name_H-M   'P 1'
#
loop_
_entity.id
_entity.type
_entity.pdbx_description
1 polymer ?
#
loop_
_entity_poly.entity_id
_entity_poly.type
_entity_poly.pdbx_seq_one_letter_code
_entity_poly.pdbx_strand_id
1 'polypeptide(L)'
;MQFLTRRLRAVKEQALADLDLQEKEFGTLHALAGRGGRAAPSEIAADLGMAPASITARVDGLLRRDFVRRIPSAVDRRRVDVELTDAGRAAWLRAMDVVGGEEHRLLGALAPDERRLLSDLLRRVVLVADGPAR
;
A
#
# COMPACT_ATOMS: atom_id res chain seq x y z
N MET A 1 -7.69 3.68 -20.54
CA MET A 1 -7.10 3.51 -19.19
C MET A 1 -8.01 3.98 -18.05
N GLN A 2 -8.53 5.22 -18.06
CA GLN A 2 -9.32 5.76 -16.92
C GLN A 2 -10.50 4.88 -16.47
N PHE A 3 -11.25 4.29 -17.40
CA PHE A 3 -12.36 3.39 -17.04
C PHE A 3 -11.88 2.15 -16.27
N LEU A 4 -10.80 1.51 -16.76
CA LEU A 4 -10.21 0.33 -16.13
C LEU A 4 -9.64 0.68 -14.75
N THR A 5 -8.84 1.75 -14.64
CA THR A 5 -8.25 2.16 -13.35
C THR A 5 -9.32 2.52 -12.32
N ARG A 6 -10.40 3.21 -12.74
CA ARG A 6 -11.56 3.48 -11.87
C ARG A 6 -12.24 2.20 -11.42
N ARG A 7 -12.43 1.23 -12.31
CA ARG A 7 -13.08 -0.05 -11.97
C ARG A 7 -12.22 -0.88 -11.02
N LEU A 8 -10.91 -0.96 -11.26
CA LEU A 8 -9.95 -1.62 -10.37
C LEU A 8 -9.96 -0.98 -8.98
N ARG A 9 -9.92 0.35 -8.91
CA ARG A 9 -10.01 1.06 -7.62
C ARG A 9 -11.31 0.76 -6.89
N ALA A 10 -12.46 0.81 -7.56
CA ALA A 10 -13.75 0.52 -6.94
C ALA A 10 -13.85 -0.92 -6.40
N VAL A 11 -13.29 -1.90 -7.11
CA VAL A 11 -13.25 -3.31 -6.64
C VAL A 11 -12.37 -3.42 -5.40
N LYS A 12 -11.19 -2.80 -5.40
CA LYS A 12 -10.30 -2.75 -4.24
C LYS A 12 -10.95 -2.03 -3.06
N GLU A 13 -11.57 -0.87 -3.26
CA GLU A 13 -12.28 -0.13 -2.22
C GLU A 13 -13.38 -0.97 -1.57
N GLN A 14 -14.18 -1.70 -2.35
CA GLN A 14 -15.19 -2.60 -1.82
C GLN A 14 -14.59 -3.75 -1.01
N ALA A 15 -13.59 -4.44 -1.57
CA ALA A 15 -12.90 -5.54 -0.90
C ALA A 15 -12.28 -5.12 0.45
N LEU A 16 -11.73 -3.91 0.52
CA LEU A 16 -11.17 -3.36 1.75
C LEU A 16 -12.27 -2.93 2.74
N ALA A 17 -13.38 -2.36 2.26
CA ALA A 17 -14.51 -2.00 3.09
C ALA A 17 -15.13 -3.21 3.81
N ASP A 18 -15.20 -4.36 3.15
CA ASP A 18 -15.67 -5.62 3.73
C ASP A 18 -14.76 -6.11 4.89
N LEU A 19 -13.52 -5.63 4.95
CA LEU A 19 -12.55 -5.88 6.02
C LEU A 19 -12.48 -4.75 7.06
N ASP A 20 -13.39 -3.78 7.01
CA ASP A 20 -13.33 -2.54 7.78
C ASP A 20 -11.98 -1.82 7.63
N LEU A 21 -11.36 -1.86 6.44
CA LEU A 21 -10.05 -1.23 6.19
C LEU A 21 -10.21 -0.16 5.11
N GLN A 22 -9.73 1.05 5.37
CA GLN A 22 -9.78 2.11 4.37
C GLN A 22 -8.62 1.97 3.37
N GLU A 23 -8.82 2.38 2.11
CA GLU A 23 -7.76 2.30 1.09
C GLU A 23 -6.45 2.99 1.52
N LYS A 24 -6.57 4.16 2.16
CA LYS A 24 -5.42 4.90 2.68
C LYS A 24 -4.70 4.18 3.83
N GLU A 25 -5.44 3.44 4.66
CA GLU A 25 -4.87 2.64 5.73
C GLU A 25 -4.12 1.45 5.14
N PHE A 26 -4.76 0.71 4.23
CA PHE A 26 -4.14 -0.38 3.47
C PHE A 26 -2.85 0.06 2.76
N GLY A 27 -2.89 1.16 2.02
CA GLY A 27 -1.70 1.67 1.31
C GLY A 27 -0.56 2.01 2.26
N THR A 28 -0.87 2.58 3.43
CA THR A 28 0.14 2.91 4.45
C THR A 28 0.72 1.65 5.10
N LEU A 29 -0.12 0.66 5.42
CA LEU A 29 0.34 -0.64 5.93
C LEU A 29 1.18 -1.39 4.90
N HIS A 30 0.81 -1.33 3.61
CA HIS A 30 1.54 -1.95 2.52
C HIS A 30 2.93 -1.32 2.31
N ALA A 31 3.02 0.02 2.30
CA ALA A 31 4.31 0.71 2.25
C ALA A 31 5.21 0.34 3.45
N LEU A 32 4.64 0.31 4.65
CA LEU A 32 5.37 -0.06 5.86
C LEU A 32 5.84 -1.52 5.82
N ALA A 33 4.99 -2.45 5.35
CA ALA A 33 5.34 -3.86 5.18
C ALA A 33 6.47 -4.06 4.15
N GLY A 34 6.46 -3.31 3.06
CA GLY A 34 7.54 -3.29 2.05
C GLY A 34 8.91 -2.90 2.62
N ARG A 35 8.92 -2.14 3.73
CA ARG A 35 10.13 -1.78 4.49
C ARG A 35 10.46 -2.74 5.64
N GLY A 36 9.91 -3.94 5.64
CA GLY A 36 10.11 -4.90 6.74
C GLY A 36 9.25 -4.59 7.97
N GLY A 37 8.27 -3.69 7.85
CA GLY A 37 7.31 -3.37 8.91
C GLY A 37 7.71 -2.22 9.81
N ARG A 38 8.80 -1.48 9.51
CA ARG A 38 9.28 -0.34 10.29
C ARG A 38 9.83 0.74 9.38
N ALA A 39 9.44 1.99 9.61
CA ALA A 39 9.93 3.15 8.85
C ALA A 39 9.65 4.48 9.56
N ALA A 40 10.40 5.53 9.23
CA ALA A 40 10.04 6.89 9.62
C ALA A 40 8.84 7.39 8.78
N PRO A 41 7.93 8.23 9.32
CA PRO A 41 6.78 8.74 8.57
C PRO A 41 7.15 9.42 7.25
N SER A 42 8.26 10.17 7.21
CA SER A 42 8.73 10.83 5.98
C SER A 42 9.09 9.85 4.88
N GLU A 43 9.60 8.67 5.25
CA GLU A 43 9.94 7.62 4.30
C GLU A 43 8.66 7.00 3.73
N ILE A 44 7.66 6.73 4.58
CA ILE A 44 6.34 6.23 4.15
C ILE A 44 5.66 7.25 3.22
N ALA A 45 5.78 8.55 3.52
CA ALA A 45 5.24 9.61 2.67
C ALA A 45 5.88 9.60 1.27
N ALA A 46 7.20 9.39 1.19
CA ALA A 46 7.92 9.31 -0.07
C ALA A 46 7.44 8.13 -0.93
N ASP A 47 7.30 6.94 -0.33
CA ASP A 47 6.81 5.74 -1.04
C ASP A 47 5.38 5.93 -1.58
N LEU A 48 4.57 6.72 -0.88
CA LEU A 48 3.18 7.00 -1.27
C LEU A 48 3.02 8.24 -2.15
N GLY A 49 4.11 8.94 -2.48
CA GLY A 49 4.07 10.21 -3.24
C GLY A 49 3.28 11.31 -2.53
N MET A 50 3.29 11.33 -1.20
CA MET A 50 2.48 12.22 -0.38
C MET A 50 3.28 13.36 0.25
N ALA A 51 2.61 14.48 0.50
CA ALA A 51 3.17 15.55 1.32
C ALA A 51 3.41 15.07 2.77
N PRO A 52 4.54 15.46 3.42
CA PRO A 52 4.86 15.03 4.78
C PRO A 52 3.78 15.35 5.83
N ALA A 53 3.03 16.45 5.67
CA ALA A 53 1.95 16.79 6.59
C ALA A 53 0.78 15.78 6.54
N SER A 54 0.57 15.14 5.40
CA SER A 54 -0.55 14.21 5.19
C SER A 54 -0.30 12.82 5.76
N ILE A 55 0.96 12.40 5.92
CA ILE A 55 1.27 11.08 6.47
C ILE A 55 1.02 11.01 7.98
N THR A 56 1.25 12.10 8.72
CA THR A 56 1.04 12.13 10.18
C THR A 56 -0.41 11.77 10.53
N ALA A 57 -1.38 12.38 9.85
CA ALA A 57 -2.80 12.08 10.07
C ALA A 57 -3.17 10.63 9.72
N ARG A 58 -2.52 10.03 8.71
CA ARG A 58 -2.71 8.61 8.37
C ARG A 58 -2.15 7.70 9.45
N VAL A 59 -0.92 7.97 9.90
CA VAL A 59 -0.27 7.21 10.98
C VAL A 59 -1.07 7.31 12.27
N ASP A 60 -1.58 8.50 12.62
CA ASP A 60 -2.41 8.68 13.81
C ASP A 60 -3.73 7.91 13.73
N GLY A 61 -4.32 7.77 12.53
CA GLY A 61 -5.45 6.88 12.29
C GLY A 61 -5.11 5.42 12.59
N LEU A 62 -3.98 4.94 12.06
CA LEU A 62 -3.51 3.56 12.29
C LEU A 62 -3.15 3.29 13.76
N LEU A 63 -2.59 4.28 14.46
CA LEU A 63 -2.29 4.18 15.90
C LEU A 63 -3.58 3.99 16.71
N ARG A 64 -4.63 4.75 16.41
CA ARG A 64 -5.94 4.60 17.08
C ARG A 64 -6.57 3.23 16.86
N ARG A 65 -6.23 2.55 15.76
CA ARG A 65 -6.72 1.21 15.42
C ARG A 65 -5.79 0.09 15.90
N ASP A 66 -4.72 0.41 16.62
CA ASP A 66 -3.70 -0.53 17.06
C ASP A 66 -3.04 -1.31 15.89
N PHE A 67 -3.00 -0.73 14.69
CA PHE A 67 -2.34 -1.35 13.54
C PHE A 67 -0.86 -1.02 13.46
N VAL A 68 -0.45 0.07 14.10
CA VAL A 68 0.94 0.46 14.21
C VAL A 68 1.22 0.97 15.62
N ARG A 69 2.50 1.04 15.97
CA ARG A 69 2.99 1.69 17.19
C ARG A 69 4.15 2.61 16.87
N ARG A 70 4.36 3.63 17.70
CA ARG A 70 5.53 4.50 17.63
C ARG A 70 6.67 3.89 18.43
N ILE A 71 7.87 3.87 17.85
CA ILE A 71 9.09 3.37 18.51
C ILE A 71 10.25 4.37 18.32
N PRO A 72 11.22 4.43 19.24
CA PRO A 72 12.42 5.23 19.04
C PRO A 72 13.16 4.77 17.79
N SER A 73 13.64 5.72 16.98
CA SER A 73 14.38 5.35 15.77
C SER A 73 15.69 4.66 16.12
N ALA A 74 16.04 3.65 15.32
CA ALA A 74 17.28 2.90 15.48
C ALA A 74 18.50 3.72 15.01
N VAL A 75 18.27 4.76 14.21
CA VAL A 75 19.31 5.58 13.59
C VAL A 75 19.56 6.89 14.36
N ASP A 76 18.50 7.55 14.84
CA ASP A 76 18.60 8.76 15.66
C ASP A 76 17.55 8.75 16.76
N ARG A 77 17.96 8.71 18.02
CA ARG A 77 17.04 8.63 19.18
C ARG A 77 16.11 9.83 19.32
N ARG A 78 16.37 10.94 18.60
CA ARG A 78 15.49 12.12 18.51
C ARG A 78 14.36 11.94 17.49
N ARG A 79 14.45 10.91 16.64
CA ARG A 79 13.43 10.54 15.65
C ARG A 79 12.54 9.42 16.19
N VAL A 80 11.31 9.39 15.67
CA VAL A 80 10.33 8.35 15.97
C VAL A 80 10.02 7.61 14.68
N ASP A 81 10.16 6.30 14.72
CA ASP A 81 9.71 5.41 13.67
C ASP A 81 8.30 4.90 14.01
N VAL A 82 7.64 4.39 12.98
CA VAL A 82 6.37 3.67 13.09
C VAL A 82 6.66 2.20 12.77
N GLU A 83 6.04 1.29 13.52
CA GLU A 83 6.20 -0.15 13.34
C GLU A 83 4.83 -0.83 13.31
N LEU A 84 4.68 -1.83 12.43
CA LEU A 84 3.50 -2.70 12.40
C LEU A 84 3.36 -3.46 13.71
N THR A 85 2.15 -3.44 14.28
CA THR A 85 1.77 -4.41 15.30
C THR A 85 1.41 -5.75 14.64
N ASP A 86 1.22 -6.79 15.45
CA ASP A 86 0.69 -8.06 14.96
C ASP A 86 -0.72 -7.90 14.39
N ALA A 87 -1.56 -7.07 15.01
CA ALA A 87 -2.90 -6.76 14.54
C ALA A 87 -2.88 -6.05 13.16
N GLY A 88 -2.00 -5.06 12.99
CA GLY A 88 -1.84 -4.37 11.71
C GLY A 88 -1.27 -5.26 10.61
N ARG A 89 -0.30 -6.13 10.96
CA ARG A 89 0.23 -7.13 10.03
C ARG A 89 -0.84 -8.13 9.60
N ALA A 90 -1.66 -8.61 10.54
CA ALA A 90 -2.76 -9.52 10.23
C ALA A 90 -3.83 -8.83 9.36
N ALA A 91 -4.18 -7.57 9.63
CA ALA A 91 -5.11 -6.81 8.82
C ALA A 91 -4.59 -6.62 7.39
N TRP A 92 -3.31 -6.28 7.25
CA TRP A 92 -2.64 -6.16 5.95
C TRP A 92 -2.62 -7.48 5.17
N LEU A 93 -2.29 -8.60 5.82
CA LEU A 93 -2.28 -9.91 5.17
C LEU A 93 -3.67 -10.33 4.68
N ARG A 94 -4.72 -10.14 5.49
CA ARG A 94 -6.11 -10.39 5.06
C ARG A 94 -6.50 -9.53 3.86
N ALA A 95 -6.13 -8.26 3.88
CA ALA A 95 -6.38 -7.36 2.76
C ALA A 95 -5.63 -7.77 1.48
N MET A 96 -4.38 -8.21 1.61
CA MET A 96 -3.60 -8.72 0.48
C MET A 96 -4.24 -9.96 -0.15
N ASP A 97 -4.80 -10.86 0.66
CA ASP A 97 -5.47 -12.07 0.17
C ASP A 97 -6.74 -11.73 -0.63
N VAL A 98 -7.60 -10.86 -0.10
CA VAL A 98 -8.83 -10.46 -0.79
C VAL A 98 -8.53 -9.63 -2.06
N VAL A 99 -7.63 -8.65 -1.96
CA VAL A 99 -7.25 -7.83 -3.12
C VAL A 99 -6.57 -8.69 -4.18
N GLY A 100 -5.67 -9.60 -3.78
CA GLY A 100 -4.99 -10.53 -4.67
C GLY A 100 -5.95 -11.50 -5.35
N GLY A 101 -6.98 -11.98 -4.64
CA GLY A 101 -8.04 -12.82 -5.20
C GLY A 101 -8.83 -12.11 -6.29
N GLU A 102 -9.21 -10.85 -6.07
CA GLU A 102 -9.92 -10.05 -7.07
C GLU A 102 -9.03 -9.70 -8.27
N GLU A 103 -7.76 -9.35 -8.06
CA GLU A 103 -6.79 -9.17 -9.14
C GLU A 103 -6.61 -10.46 -9.94
N HIS A 104 -6.50 -11.61 -9.27
CA HIS A 104 -6.41 -12.91 -9.93
C HIS A 104 -7.65 -13.20 -10.78
N ARG A 105 -8.86 -12.92 -10.25
CA ARG A 105 -10.12 -13.08 -10.97
C ARG A 105 -10.19 -12.21 -12.23
N LEU A 106 -9.76 -10.95 -12.13
CA LEU A 106 -9.77 -10.02 -13.27
C LEU A 106 -8.72 -10.37 -14.32
N LEU A 107 -7.49 -10.69 -13.91
CA LEU A 107 -6.44 -11.20 -14.78
C LEU A 107 -6.78 -12.60 -15.32
N GLY A 108 -7.72 -13.28 -14.68
CA GLY A 108 -8.43 -14.49 -15.12
C GLY A 108 -8.84 -14.47 -16.60
N ALA A 109 -9.23 -13.29 -17.10
CA ALA A 109 -9.66 -13.10 -18.49
C ALA A 109 -8.54 -13.26 -19.52
N LEU A 110 -7.27 -13.29 -19.09
CA LEU A 110 -6.10 -13.42 -19.93
C LEU A 110 -5.49 -14.82 -19.80
N ALA A 111 -5.05 -15.37 -20.92
CA ALA A 111 -4.20 -16.57 -20.95
C ALA A 111 -2.87 -16.31 -20.22
N PRO A 112 -2.17 -17.36 -19.76
CA PRO A 112 -0.91 -17.20 -19.03
C PRO A 112 0.13 -16.34 -19.76
N ASP A 113 0.21 -16.46 -21.08
CA ASP A 113 1.16 -15.74 -21.93
C ASP A 113 0.79 -14.25 -22.06
N GLU A 114 -0.50 -13.96 -22.17
CA GLU A 114 -1.04 -12.59 -22.19
C GLU A 114 -0.83 -11.89 -20.85
N ARG A 115 -0.97 -12.62 -19.72
CA ARG A 115 -0.64 -12.07 -18.39
C ARG A 115 0.83 -11.70 -18.28
N ARG A 116 1.72 -12.57 -18.77
CA ARG A 116 3.17 -12.26 -18.79
C ARG A 116 3.47 -11.04 -19.64
N LEU A 117 2.87 -10.94 -20.82
CA LEU A 117 3.00 -9.77 -21.69
C LEU A 117 2.48 -8.51 -21.00
N LEU A 118 1.29 -8.56 -20.40
CA LEU A 118 0.72 -7.42 -19.67
C LEU A 118 1.63 -6.97 -18.53
N SER A 119 2.15 -7.90 -17.72
CA SER A 119 3.09 -7.58 -16.64
C SER A 119 4.35 -6.89 -17.16
N ASP A 120 4.91 -7.33 -18.29
CA ASP A 120 6.08 -6.68 -18.88
C ASP A 120 5.78 -5.25 -19.37
N LEU A 121 4.65 -5.07 -20.07
CA LEU A 121 4.20 -3.76 -20.54
C LEU A 121 3.94 -2.79 -19.37
N LEU A 122 3.25 -3.25 -18.33
CA LEU A 122 2.98 -2.43 -17.13
C LEU A 122 4.28 -2.06 -16.41
N ARG A 123 5.22 -2.99 -16.25
CA ARG A 123 6.53 -2.70 -15.64
C ARG A 123 7.24 -1.58 -16.38
N ARG A 124 7.27 -1.64 -17.72
CA ARG A 124 7.88 -0.59 -18.55
C ARG A 124 7.22 0.78 -18.35
N VAL A 125 5.89 0.82 -18.26
CA VAL A 125 5.15 2.07 -18.02
C VAL A 125 5.44 2.64 -16.63
N VAL A 126 5.45 1.79 -15.59
CA VAL A 126 5.77 2.20 -14.20
C VAL A 126 7.18 2.78 -14.11
N LEU A 127 8.18 2.15 -14.73
CA LEU A 127 9.56 2.67 -14.74
C LEU A 127 9.68 4.06 -15.37
N VAL A 128 8.84 4.37 -16.36
CA VAL A 128 8.79 5.72 -16.95
C VAL A 128 8.03 6.70 -16.04
N ALA A 129 6.99 6.24 -15.35
CA ALA A 129 6.19 7.07 -14.44
C ALA A 129 6.93 7.44 -13.14
N ASP A 130 7.76 6.53 -12.61
CA ASP A 130 8.57 6.75 -11.39
C ASP A 130 9.86 7.54 -11.67
N GLY A 131 10.23 7.71 -12.94
CA GLY A 131 11.36 8.53 -13.34
C GLY A 131 11.07 10.04 -13.16
N PRO A 132 12.10 10.89 -12.99
CA PRO A 132 11.90 12.32 -12.97
C PRO A 132 11.22 12.76 -14.27
N ALA A 133 10.18 13.59 -14.15
CA ALA A 133 9.53 14.20 -15.30
C ALA A 133 10.62 14.91 -16.13
N ARG A 134 10.81 14.48 -17.38
CA ARG A 134 11.71 15.13 -18.32
C ARG A 134 11.24 16.55 -18.64
#